data_AF-A0A1I0S330-F1
#
_entry.id   AF-A0A1I0S330-F1
#
_cell.length_a   1.000
_cell.length_b   1.000
_cell.length_c   1.000
_cell.angle_alpha   90.00
_cell.angle_beta   90.00
_cell.angle_gamma   90.00
#
_symmetry.space_group_name_H-M   'P 1'
#
loop_
_entity.id
_entity.type
_entity.pdbx_description
1 polymer ?
#
loop_
_entity_poly.entity_id
_entity_poly.type
_entity_poly.pdbx_seq_one_letter_code
_entity_poly.pdbx_strand_id
1 'polypeptide(L)'
;MEKDIITFGFEIPGYSNFEKNITSNVSLMDADIVVICPEIIKPSSHSWVSFSSGGGGCYDVSASTNFINKLQHLKKELTDMLKLGKTIFILLSEKNTFLIALSTSHPRKGQTTYNTTSSSNYDFLPISIGKLTSASGDKIIFTGNSIFANFNKEYNKNLVYKAYVENSENCNIVYTGKDTNKILGSIQKVGNGHLITLPMIEFNKDFTKYDEEKDKYFWTKEGVSFGKNFIQNLLEIDKNLTSNSNKTPIPDWASLDEFVTSKAKSIEKSIETNNKKILELKESNIKYNDLLLEENKIKDLLFESGKPLEDAVTNALNILGYEAQNYEDGVLELDQVIVSPEKHRFIGECEGKDTKDINITKFRQLLESLNADFARDEVQEKAFGILFGNPQRLSEPNSRTLDFTEKCKIGAEREKIALVKTSDLFFVIKYLKENDNDNYKKKCRDAIYKGLGKIVTFPPIPKTKSRQT
;
A
#
# COMPACT_ATOMS: atom_id res chain seq x y z
N MET A 1 -21.66 -11.96 35.94
CA MET A 1 -22.44 -12.65 34.91
C MET A 1 -21.47 -13.19 33.90
N GLU A 2 -21.60 -14.46 33.54
CA GLU A 2 -20.94 -15.03 32.36
C GLU A 2 -21.52 -14.30 31.14
N LYS A 3 -20.66 -13.82 30.23
CA LYS A 3 -21.10 -13.11 29.02
C LYS A 3 -21.36 -14.09 27.90
N ASP A 4 -22.41 -13.86 27.14
CA ASP A 4 -22.77 -14.71 26.01
C ASP A 4 -21.97 -14.35 24.75
N ILE A 5 -21.31 -15.35 24.15
CA ILE A 5 -20.44 -15.18 22.99
C ILE A 5 -20.98 -16.02 21.84
N ILE A 6 -21.14 -15.39 20.68
CA ILE A 6 -21.52 -16.05 19.42
C ILE A 6 -20.41 -15.85 18.40
N THR A 7 -20.08 -16.89 17.64
CA THR A 7 -19.14 -16.78 16.52
C THR A 7 -19.78 -17.19 15.20
N PHE A 8 -19.28 -16.61 14.12
CA PHE A 8 -19.69 -16.93 12.75
C PHE A 8 -18.46 -17.17 11.88
N GLY A 9 -18.33 -18.36 11.31
CA GLY A 9 -17.21 -18.71 10.43
C GLY A 9 -15.87 -18.85 11.14
N PHE A 10 -15.88 -18.94 12.46
CA PHE A 10 -14.70 -19.02 13.29
C PHE A 10 -15.00 -19.89 14.49
N GLU A 11 -14.45 -21.10 14.48
CA GLU A 11 -14.55 -22.03 15.60
C GLU A 11 -13.47 -21.71 16.64
N ILE A 12 -13.86 -21.44 17.89
CA ILE A 12 -12.90 -21.24 18.97
C ILE A 12 -12.55 -22.61 19.58
N PRO A 13 -11.27 -22.99 19.67
CA PRO A 13 -10.86 -24.28 20.21
C PRO A 13 -11.48 -24.59 21.58
N GLY A 14 -12.18 -25.71 21.70
CA GLY A 14 -12.87 -26.10 22.94
C GLY A 14 -14.21 -25.39 23.20
N TYR A 15 -14.68 -24.53 22.29
CA TYR A 15 -15.91 -23.75 22.38
C TYR A 15 -16.75 -23.81 21.09
N SER A 16 -16.75 -24.95 20.40
CA SER A 16 -17.48 -25.17 19.15
C SER A 16 -18.98 -24.85 19.22
N ASN A 17 -19.57 -24.89 20.42
CA ASN A 17 -20.97 -24.55 20.67
C ASN A 17 -21.31 -23.06 20.46
N PHE A 18 -20.29 -22.18 20.50
CA PHE A 18 -20.45 -20.75 20.21
C PHE A 18 -20.62 -20.47 18.72
N GLU A 19 -20.10 -21.34 17.86
CA GLU A 19 -20.24 -21.18 16.42
C GLU A 19 -21.69 -21.43 16.00
N LYS A 20 -22.23 -20.46 15.26
CA LYS A 20 -23.52 -20.57 14.60
C LYS A 20 -23.33 -20.49 13.10
N ASN A 21 -24.15 -21.23 12.38
CA ASN A 21 -24.25 -21.05 10.94
C ASN A 21 -24.88 -19.69 10.64
N ILE A 22 -24.38 -19.01 9.60
CA ILE A 22 -25.01 -17.82 9.02
C ILE A 22 -26.26 -18.27 8.25
N THR A 23 -27.29 -18.70 8.97
CA THR A 23 -28.63 -18.92 8.45
C THR A 23 -29.47 -17.67 8.74
N SER A 24 -30.53 -17.46 7.98
CA SER A 24 -31.24 -16.18 7.89
C SER A 24 -32.01 -15.74 9.16
N ASN A 25 -31.96 -16.50 10.25
CA ASN A 25 -32.84 -16.31 11.41
C ASN A 25 -32.11 -16.38 12.78
N VAL A 26 -30.79 -16.28 12.82
CA VAL A 26 -30.06 -16.30 14.10
C VAL A 26 -30.19 -14.93 14.74
N SER A 27 -30.94 -14.84 15.84
CA SER A 27 -30.99 -13.62 16.64
C SER A 27 -29.71 -13.45 17.44
N LEU A 28 -29.21 -12.22 17.50
CA LEU A 28 -28.05 -11.83 18.31
C LEU A 28 -28.43 -11.06 19.58
N MET A 29 -29.73 -11.04 19.92
CA MET A 29 -30.27 -10.26 21.05
C MET A 29 -29.63 -10.66 22.39
N ASP A 30 -29.38 -11.96 22.58
CA ASP A 30 -28.82 -12.50 23.81
C ASP A 30 -27.29 -12.41 23.84
N ALA A 31 -26.62 -12.09 22.73
CA ALA A 31 -25.17 -12.04 22.69
C ALA A 31 -24.61 -10.76 23.33
N ASP A 32 -23.56 -10.90 24.13
CA ASP A 32 -22.75 -9.79 24.60
C ASP A 32 -21.60 -9.46 23.64
N ILE A 33 -21.02 -10.51 23.05
CA ILE A 33 -19.88 -10.41 22.13
C ILE A 33 -20.16 -11.27 20.90
N VAL A 34 -19.90 -10.72 19.71
CA VAL A 34 -19.95 -11.48 18.46
C VAL A 34 -18.60 -11.44 17.76
N VAL A 35 -18.11 -12.61 17.30
CA VAL A 35 -16.89 -12.72 16.49
C VAL A 35 -17.24 -13.23 15.10
N ILE A 36 -16.87 -12.51 14.05
CA ILE A 36 -17.20 -12.86 12.66
C ILE A 36 -15.93 -13.01 11.85
N CYS A 37 -15.79 -14.16 11.19
CA CYS A 37 -14.87 -14.36 10.08
C CYS A 37 -15.68 -14.41 8.77
N PRO A 38 -15.58 -13.37 7.92
CA PRO A 38 -16.34 -13.29 6.66
C PRO A 38 -15.97 -14.32 5.59
N GLU A 39 -14.97 -15.16 5.80
CA GLU A 39 -14.44 -16.11 4.81
C GLU A 39 -15.50 -17.11 4.33
N ILE A 40 -16.44 -17.50 5.20
CA ILE A 40 -17.53 -18.43 4.87
C ILE A 40 -18.76 -17.77 4.23
N ILE A 41 -18.82 -16.43 4.19
CA ILE A 41 -19.99 -15.68 3.72
C ILE A 41 -19.96 -15.65 2.19
N LYS A 42 -20.68 -16.59 1.57
CA LYS A 42 -20.78 -16.69 0.11
C LYS A 42 -22.15 -17.19 -0.35
N PRO A 43 -22.58 -16.87 -1.58
CA PRO A 43 -23.77 -17.47 -2.16
C PRO A 43 -23.63 -19.00 -2.34
N SER A 44 -24.75 -19.70 -2.51
CA SER A 44 -24.76 -21.16 -2.73
C SER A 44 -23.98 -21.51 -4.00
N SER A 45 -22.95 -22.36 -3.87
CA SER A 45 -22.08 -22.77 -4.99
C SER A 45 -22.83 -23.50 -6.10
N HIS A 46 -23.92 -24.20 -5.79
CA HIS A 46 -24.74 -24.94 -6.74
C HIS A 46 -25.62 -24.06 -7.65
N SER A 47 -25.65 -22.75 -7.38
CA SER A 47 -26.52 -21.77 -8.07
C SER A 47 -25.76 -20.90 -9.07
N TRP A 48 -24.53 -21.28 -9.43
CA TRP A 48 -23.74 -20.57 -10.43
C TRP A 48 -24.26 -20.84 -11.85
N VAL A 49 -24.47 -19.76 -12.61
CA VAL A 49 -24.88 -19.80 -14.01
C VAL A 49 -23.78 -19.19 -14.87
N SER A 50 -23.23 -19.99 -15.78
CA SER A 50 -22.24 -19.53 -16.75
C SER A 50 -22.90 -18.85 -17.94
N PHE A 51 -22.34 -17.73 -18.42
CA PHE A 51 -22.83 -17.04 -19.60
C PHE A 51 -22.38 -17.75 -20.88
N SER A 52 -23.30 -17.88 -21.83
CA SER A 52 -23.05 -18.54 -23.12
C SER A 52 -22.13 -17.75 -24.05
N SER A 53 -21.97 -16.45 -23.83
CA SER A 53 -21.15 -15.54 -24.65
C SER A 53 -19.65 -15.54 -24.30
N GLY A 54 -19.22 -16.33 -23.30
CA GLY A 54 -17.91 -16.17 -22.67
C GLY A 54 -17.86 -14.94 -21.75
N GLY A 55 -16.88 -14.91 -20.84
CA GLY A 55 -16.69 -13.78 -19.89
C GLY A 55 -17.14 -14.03 -18.44
N GLY A 56 -17.44 -15.28 -18.07
CA GLY A 56 -17.76 -15.66 -16.68
C GLY A 56 -19.22 -16.07 -16.49
N GLY A 57 -19.80 -15.70 -15.36
CA GLY A 57 -21.15 -16.09 -14.96
C GLY A 57 -21.63 -15.29 -13.75
N CYS A 58 -22.82 -15.59 -13.26
CA CYS A 58 -23.37 -15.02 -12.04
C CYS A 58 -24.12 -16.07 -11.22
N TYR A 59 -24.37 -15.76 -9.95
CA TYR A 59 -25.34 -16.54 -9.18
C TYR A 59 -26.77 -16.26 -9.64
N ASP A 60 -27.61 -17.30 -9.69
CA ASP A 60 -29.02 -17.16 -10.07
C ASP A 60 -29.81 -16.22 -9.14
N VAL A 61 -31.02 -15.84 -9.56
CA VAL A 61 -31.86 -14.87 -8.83
C VAL A 61 -32.24 -15.38 -7.43
N SER A 62 -32.47 -16.67 -7.26
CA SER A 62 -32.90 -17.26 -5.98
C SER A 62 -31.77 -17.22 -4.95
N ALA A 63 -30.58 -17.69 -5.33
CA ALA A 63 -29.40 -17.65 -4.49
C ALA A 63 -28.96 -16.23 -4.18
N SER A 64 -29.05 -15.34 -5.16
CA SER A 64 -28.76 -13.91 -5.01
C SER A 64 -29.69 -13.26 -3.99
N THR A 65 -31.00 -13.48 -4.12
CA THR A 65 -32.01 -12.96 -3.18
C THR A 65 -31.79 -13.47 -1.76
N ASN A 66 -31.54 -14.78 -1.62
CA ASN A 66 -31.25 -15.39 -0.31
C ASN A 66 -29.98 -14.80 0.33
N PHE A 67 -28.92 -14.63 -0.47
CA PHE A 67 -27.67 -14.04 -0.01
C PHE A 67 -27.86 -12.59 0.46
N ILE A 68 -28.51 -11.75 -0.34
CA ILE A 68 -28.82 -10.35 0.03
C ILE A 68 -29.63 -10.31 1.34
N ASN A 69 -30.69 -11.11 1.44
CA ASN A 69 -31.54 -11.12 2.63
C ASN A 69 -30.77 -11.54 3.89
N LYS A 70 -29.86 -12.53 3.78
CA LYS A 70 -28.98 -12.93 4.87
C LYS A 70 -28.05 -11.80 5.32
N LEU A 71 -27.42 -11.10 4.38
CA LEU A 71 -26.53 -9.98 4.71
C LEU A 71 -27.30 -8.82 5.34
N GLN A 72 -28.49 -8.51 4.83
CA GLN A 72 -29.36 -7.48 5.40
C GLN A 72 -29.84 -7.83 6.81
N HIS A 73 -30.21 -9.08 7.06
CA HIS A 73 -30.59 -9.54 8.39
C HIS A 73 -29.41 -9.44 9.36
N LEU A 74 -28.25 -9.98 9.00
CA LEU A 74 -27.05 -9.88 9.83
C LEU A 74 -26.67 -8.42 10.11
N LYS A 75 -26.70 -7.55 9.09
CA LYS A 75 -26.47 -6.12 9.24
C LYS A 75 -27.41 -5.49 10.26
N LYS A 76 -28.69 -5.85 10.23
CA LYS A 76 -29.70 -5.36 11.18
C LYS A 76 -29.36 -5.82 12.61
N GLU A 77 -29.12 -7.11 12.82
CA GLU A 77 -28.79 -7.65 14.15
C GLU A 77 -27.52 -6.98 14.73
N LEU A 78 -26.46 -6.84 13.93
CA LEU A 78 -25.22 -6.17 14.36
C LEU A 78 -25.45 -4.68 14.65
N THR A 79 -26.31 -4.01 13.88
CA THR A 79 -26.67 -2.61 14.12
C THR A 79 -27.37 -2.47 15.48
N ASP A 80 -28.30 -3.36 15.79
CA ASP A 80 -29.07 -3.33 17.04
C ASP A 80 -28.18 -3.69 18.25
N MET A 81 -27.27 -4.65 18.10
CA MET A 81 -26.24 -4.93 19.11
C MET A 81 -25.36 -3.72 19.44
N LEU A 82 -24.87 -3.00 18.43
CA LEU A 82 -24.04 -1.82 18.64
C LEU A 82 -24.82 -0.70 19.36
N LYS A 83 -26.10 -0.51 19.05
CA LYS A 83 -26.96 0.45 19.78
C LYS A 83 -27.10 0.08 21.26
N LEU A 84 -27.18 -1.21 21.56
CA LEU A 84 -27.26 -1.74 22.94
C LEU A 84 -25.92 -1.69 23.69
N GLY A 85 -24.84 -1.20 23.07
CA GLY A 85 -23.55 -1.09 23.73
C GLY A 85 -22.69 -2.35 23.69
N LYS A 86 -23.06 -3.33 22.87
CA LYS A 86 -22.33 -4.61 22.75
C LYS A 86 -21.08 -4.47 21.87
N THR A 87 -20.24 -5.51 21.91
CA THR A 87 -18.96 -5.54 21.20
C THR A 87 -18.98 -6.54 20.05
N ILE A 88 -18.52 -6.12 18.87
CA ILE A 88 -18.42 -6.96 17.67
C ILE A 88 -16.96 -6.99 17.23
N PHE A 89 -16.42 -8.20 17.05
CA PHE A 89 -15.10 -8.44 16.48
C PHE A 89 -15.25 -8.96 15.05
N ILE A 90 -14.54 -8.34 14.11
CA ILE A 90 -14.44 -8.77 12.70
C ILE A 90 -13.00 -9.18 12.43
N LEU A 91 -12.80 -10.47 12.11
CA LEU A 91 -11.51 -10.98 11.65
C LEU A 91 -11.36 -10.65 10.16
N LEU A 92 -10.33 -9.88 9.81
CA LEU A 92 -10.10 -9.39 8.46
C LEU A 92 -9.58 -10.51 7.53
N SER A 93 -10.54 -11.25 6.98
CA SER A 93 -10.34 -12.25 5.92
C SER A 93 -10.31 -11.63 4.52
N GLU A 94 -10.02 -12.42 3.50
CA GLU A 94 -10.02 -11.96 2.11
C GLU A 94 -11.41 -11.39 1.69
N LYS A 95 -11.40 -10.24 1.00
CA LYS A 95 -12.60 -9.66 0.40
C LYS A 95 -12.91 -10.38 -0.91
N ASN A 96 -14.01 -11.13 -0.92
CA ASN A 96 -14.55 -11.78 -2.10
C ASN A 96 -15.71 -10.95 -2.67
N THR A 97 -15.69 -10.74 -3.99
CA THR A 97 -16.77 -10.07 -4.71
C THR A 97 -17.49 -11.07 -5.61
N PHE A 98 -18.80 -11.12 -5.51
CA PHE A 98 -19.68 -12.05 -6.21
C PHE A 98 -20.56 -11.31 -7.20
N LEU A 99 -20.64 -11.81 -8.44
CA LEU A 99 -21.61 -11.32 -9.41
C LEU A 99 -22.94 -12.06 -9.18
N ILE A 100 -23.99 -11.30 -8.87
CA ILE A 100 -25.31 -11.81 -8.44
C ILE A 100 -26.41 -11.29 -9.38
N ALA A 101 -27.42 -12.11 -9.66
CA ALA A 101 -28.55 -11.73 -10.51
C ALA A 101 -29.72 -11.17 -9.70
N LEU A 102 -30.26 -10.02 -10.12
CA LEU A 102 -31.45 -9.40 -9.53
C LEU A 102 -32.74 -9.83 -10.25
N SER A 103 -32.66 -10.05 -11.55
CA SER A 103 -33.79 -10.48 -12.38
C SER A 103 -33.32 -11.14 -13.66
N THR A 104 -34.24 -11.83 -14.34
CA THR A 104 -34.02 -12.42 -15.67
C THR A 104 -35.00 -11.86 -16.68
N SER A 105 -34.56 -11.76 -17.93
CA SER A 105 -35.38 -11.43 -19.09
C SER A 105 -35.19 -12.45 -20.20
N HIS A 106 -36.22 -12.62 -21.02
CA HIS A 106 -36.24 -13.63 -22.09
C HIS A 106 -36.54 -12.95 -23.42
N PRO A 107 -35.56 -12.24 -24.02
CA PRO A 107 -35.79 -11.47 -25.24
C PRO A 107 -36.16 -12.36 -26.44
N ARG A 108 -35.77 -13.64 -26.42
CA ARG A 108 -36.11 -14.65 -27.45
C ARG A 108 -36.30 -16.02 -26.79
N LYS A 109 -37.04 -16.92 -27.45
CA LYS A 109 -37.23 -18.29 -26.98
C LYS A 109 -35.88 -19.00 -26.85
N GLY A 110 -35.57 -19.50 -25.65
CA GLY A 110 -34.29 -20.16 -25.34
C GLY A 110 -33.12 -19.21 -25.01
N GLN A 111 -33.35 -17.90 -24.96
CA GLN A 111 -32.35 -16.93 -24.55
C GLN A 111 -32.73 -16.30 -23.20
N THR A 112 -31.86 -16.45 -22.21
CA THR A 112 -32.02 -15.83 -20.88
C THR A 112 -30.94 -14.79 -20.68
N THR A 113 -31.34 -13.57 -20.33
CA THR A 113 -30.42 -12.47 -19.99
C THR A 113 -30.59 -12.13 -18.51
N TYR A 114 -29.48 -12.12 -17.78
CA TYR A 114 -29.44 -11.82 -16.34
C TYR A 114 -29.10 -10.34 -16.14
N ASN A 115 -29.90 -9.64 -15.34
CA ASN A 115 -29.54 -8.32 -14.83
C ASN A 115 -28.72 -8.52 -13.55
N THR A 116 -27.44 -8.14 -13.58
CA THR A 116 -26.48 -8.46 -12.53
C THR A 116 -25.97 -7.23 -11.78
N THR A 117 -25.56 -7.45 -10.54
CA THR A 117 -24.83 -6.50 -9.70
C THR A 117 -23.74 -7.23 -8.93
N SER A 118 -22.83 -6.49 -8.30
CA SER A 118 -21.80 -7.04 -7.42
C SER A 118 -22.23 -6.95 -5.95
N SER A 119 -21.90 -7.97 -5.17
CA SER A 119 -22.01 -7.95 -3.70
C SER A 119 -20.78 -8.63 -3.10
N SER A 120 -20.39 -8.26 -1.89
CA SER A 120 -19.21 -8.80 -1.21
C SER A 120 -19.55 -9.53 0.07
N ASN A 121 -18.61 -10.37 0.53
CA ASN A 121 -18.67 -11.01 1.85
C ASN A 121 -18.59 -10.02 3.02
N TYR A 122 -18.47 -8.71 2.76
CA TYR A 122 -18.44 -7.63 3.77
C TYR A 122 -19.67 -6.72 3.74
N ASP A 123 -20.64 -6.92 2.83
CA ASP A 123 -21.78 -6.00 2.70
C ASP A 123 -22.76 -6.06 3.91
N PHE A 124 -22.56 -7.01 4.82
CA PHE A 124 -23.27 -7.09 6.10
C PHE A 124 -22.83 -6.02 7.11
N LEU A 125 -21.72 -5.32 6.87
CA LEU A 125 -21.19 -4.36 7.84
C LEU A 125 -22.21 -3.23 8.14
N PRO A 126 -22.46 -2.92 9.42
CA PRO A 126 -23.41 -1.88 9.82
C PRO A 126 -22.91 -0.46 9.53
N ILE A 127 -21.59 -0.28 9.49
CA ILE A 127 -20.91 0.99 9.21
C ILE A 127 -19.74 0.79 8.23
N SER A 128 -19.28 1.87 7.62
CA SER A 128 -18.05 1.83 6.81
C SER A 128 -16.83 1.71 7.72
N ILE A 129 -15.99 0.70 7.47
CA ILE A 129 -14.70 0.56 8.17
C ILE A 129 -13.56 1.26 7.45
N GLY A 130 -13.76 1.72 6.21
CA GLY A 130 -12.73 2.24 5.30
C GLY A 130 -12.64 1.42 4.01
N LYS A 131 -11.63 1.72 3.19
CA LYS A 131 -11.36 0.98 1.95
C LYS A 131 -10.66 -0.34 2.28
N LEU A 132 -11.37 -1.45 2.12
CA LEU A 132 -10.86 -2.80 2.34
C LEU A 132 -10.16 -3.35 1.09
N THR A 133 -8.92 -3.83 1.26
CA THR A 133 -8.10 -4.44 0.21
C THR A 133 -7.58 -5.80 0.66
N SER A 134 -7.74 -6.83 -0.17
CA SER A 134 -7.20 -8.17 0.06
C SER A 134 -5.69 -8.18 -0.15
N ALA A 135 -4.95 -8.65 0.84
CA ALA A 135 -3.51 -8.94 0.75
C ALA A 135 -3.11 -9.80 1.95
N SER A 136 -2.16 -10.72 1.74
CA SER A 136 -1.75 -11.68 2.77
C SER A 136 -0.31 -11.49 3.24
N GLY A 137 -0.06 -11.72 4.53
CA GLY A 137 1.29 -11.80 5.09
C GLY A 137 1.34 -11.95 6.61
N ASP A 138 2.55 -11.97 7.16
CA ASP A 138 2.85 -12.26 8.58
C ASP A 138 3.37 -11.05 9.36
N LYS A 139 3.76 -9.96 8.68
CA LYS A 139 4.33 -8.77 9.32
C LYS A 139 3.25 -7.82 9.82
N ILE A 140 2.94 -7.96 11.10
CA ILE A 140 1.95 -7.14 11.82
C ILE A 140 2.68 -6.34 12.90
N ILE A 141 2.46 -5.04 12.94
CA ILE A 141 3.01 -4.12 13.94
C ILE A 141 1.90 -3.74 14.91
N PHE A 142 2.16 -3.96 16.20
CA PHE A 142 1.30 -3.50 17.27
C PHE A 142 1.57 -2.03 17.58
N THR A 143 0.51 -1.21 17.67
CA THR A 143 0.65 0.24 17.87
C THR A 143 0.93 0.64 19.33
N GLY A 144 0.89 -0.31 20.27
CA GLY A 144 1.02 -0.02 21.70
C GLY A 144 -0.31 0.29 22.40
N ASN A 145 -1.46 -0.01 21.77
CA ASN A 145 -2.77 0.20 22.38
C ASN A 145 -2.92 -0.60 23.68
N SER A 146 -3.08 0.08 24.82
CA SER A 146 -3.07 -0.55 26.15
C SER A 146 -4.17 -1.61 26.34
N ILE A 147 -5.32 -1.47 25.69
CA ILE A 147 -6.45 -2.42 25.77
C ILE A 147 -6.07 -3.77 25.16
N PHE A 148 -5.21 -3.76 24.14
CA PHE A 148 -4.77 -4.95 23.40
C PHE A 148 -3.39 -5.45 23.83
N ALA A 149 -2.80 -4.89 24.88
CA ALA A 149 -1.44 -5.24 25.28
C ALA A 149 -1.31 -6.73 25.66
N ASN A 150 -2.25 -7.27 26.45
CA ASN A 150 -2.23 -8.69 26.83
C ASN A 150 -2.53 -9.60 25.63
N PHE A 151 -3.56 -9.25 24.85
CA PHE A 151 -3.90 -9.97 23.62
C PHE A 151 -2.70 -10.06 22.68
N ASN A 152 -2.00 -8.95 22.44
CA ASN A 152 -0.82 -8.94 21.59
C ASN A 152 0.32 -9.80 22.16
N LYS A 153 0.55 -9.73 23.47
CA LYS A 153 1.59 -10.54 24.12
C LYS A 153 1.35 -12.04 23.93
N GLU A 154 0.09 -12.47 23.98
CA GLU A 154 -0.29 -13.89 23.88
C GLU A 154 -0.39 -14.37 22.43
N TYR A 155 -0.90 -13.55 21.51
CA TYR A 155 -1.30 -14.00 20.17
C TYR A 155 -0.45 -13.45 19.03
N ASN A 156 0.56 -12.60 19.25
CA ASN A 156 1.33 -11.99 18.14
C ASN A 156 1.91 -12.98 17.12
N LYS A 157 2.29 -14.18 17.56
CA LYS A 157 2.82 -15.26 16.71
C LYS A 157 1.75 -15.99 15.92
N ASN A 158 0.49 -15.87 16.32
CA ASN A 158 -0.66 -16.49 15.69
C ASN A 158 -1.38 -15.53 14.73
N LEU A 159 -1.04 -14.25 14.74
CA LEU A 159 -1.68 -13.26 13.89
C LEU A 159 -1.09 -13.28 12.48
N VAL A 160 -1.97 -13.34 11.49
CA VAL A 160 -1.67 -13.14 10.07
C VAL A 160 -2.68 -12.16 9.49
N TYR A 161 -2.30 -11.38 8.48
CA TYR A 161 -3.26 -10.56 7.78
C TYR A 161 -3.64 -11.22 6.45
N LYS A 162 -4.93 -11.19 6.11
CA LYS A 162 -5.49 -11.58 4.79
C LYS A 162 -6.17 -10.40 4.07
N ALA A 163 -6.39 -9.30 4.80
CA ALA A 163 -6.83 -8.03 4.25
C ALA A 163 -6.33 -6.88 5.14
N TYR A 164 -6.33 -5.67 4.58
CA TYR A 164 -6.07 -4.44 5.30
C TYR A 164 -7.08 -3.36 4.91
N VAL A 165 -7.18 -2.34 5.77
CA VAL A 165 -8.07 -1.21 5.61
C VAL A 165 -7.25 0.07 5.43
N GLU A 166 -7.66 0.89 4.49
CA GLU A 166 -7.16 2.25 4.27
C GLU A 166 -8.28 3.27 4.51
N ASN A 167 -7.93 4.54 4.76
CA ASN A 167 -8.91 5.63 4.91
C ASN A 167 -10.00 5.34 5.95
N SER A 168 -9.63 4.70 7.06
CA SER A 168 -10.54 4.51 8.19
C SER A 168 -10.60 5.79 9.01
N GLU A 169 -11.81 6.32 9.18
CA GLU A 169 -12.07 7.53 9.97
C GLU A 169 -12.57 7.16 11.37
N ASN A 170 -12.28 8.01 12.36
CA ASN A 170 -12.80 7.90 13.73
C ASN A 170 -12.52 6.55 14.42
N CYS A 171 -11.36 5.93 14.13
CA CYS A 171 -10.94 4.66 14.72
C CYS A 171 -9.66 4.80 15.56
N ASN A 172 -9.57 4.02 16.64
CA ASN A 172 -8.32 3.82 17.37
C ASN A 172 -7.57 2.63 16.77
N ILE A 173 -6.42 2.88 16.16
CA ILE A 173 -5.64 1.84 15.47
C ILE A 173 -4.92 0.95 16.49
N VAL A 174 -5.05 -0.36 16.33
CA VAL A 174 -4.43 -1.40 17.19
C VAL A 174 -3.27 -2.09 16.48
N TYR A 175 -3.44 -2.37 15.18
CA TYR A 175 -2.45 -3.06 14.38
C TYR A 175 -2.26 -2.39 13.02
N THR A 176 -1.03 -2.33 12.53
CA THR A 176 -0.68 -1.82 11.20
C THR A 176 0.27 -2.74 10.45
N GLY A 177 0.37 -2.54 9.14
CA GLY A 177 1.51 -3.01 8.35
C GLY A 177 2.78 -2.21 8.64
N LYS A 178 3.89 -2.59 7.97
CA LYS A 178 5.20 -1.91 8.09
C LYS A 178 5.17 -0.43 7.71
N ASP A 179 4.32 -0.07 6.75
CA ASP A 179 4.16 1.29 6.24
C ASP A 179 3.29 2.17 7.15
N THR A 180 2.73 1.63 8.24
CA THR A 180 1.82 2.28 9.20
C THR A 180 0.49 2.81 8.63
N ASN A 181 0.37 2.91 7.30
CA ASN A 181 -0.82 3.35 6.59
C ASN A 181 -1.84 2.22 6.41
N LYS A 182 -1.38 0.97 6.30
CA LYS A 182 -2.26 -0.20 6.20
C LYS A 182 -2.75 -0.61 7.58
N ILE A 183 -4.03 -0.40 7.87
CA ILE A 183 -4.65 -0.76 9.14
C ILE A 183 -5.03 -2.24 9.11
N LEU A 184 -4.52 -3.01 10.06
CA LEU A 184 -4.77 -4.45 10.21
C LEU A 184 -5.68 -4.75 11.39
N GLY A 185 -5.89 -3.78 12.27
CA GLY A 185 -6.85 -3.86 13.36
C GLY A 185 -7.10 -2.51 13.98
N SER A 186 -8.35 -2.27 14.39
CA SER A 186 -8.80 -0.99 14.92
C SER A 186 -10.04 -1.13 15.78
N ILE A 187 -10.32 -0.11 16.60
CA ILE A 187 -11.52 -0.01 17.42
C ILE A 187 -12.31 1.20 16.94
N GLN A 188 -13.54 0.98 16.49
CA GLN A 188 -14.49 2.01 16.12
C GLN A 188 -15.64 2.03 17.12
N LYS A 189 -15.89 3.19 17.73
CA LYS A 189 -17.06 3.38 18.60
C LYS A 189 -18.28 3.69 17.75
N VAL A 190 -19.35 2.90 17.91
CA VAL A 190 -20.60 3.05 17.16
C VAL A 190 -21.75 3.23 18.13
N GLY A 191 -22.19 4.47 18.32
CA GLY A 191 -23.11 4.80 19.41
C GLY A 191 -22.50 4.41 20.76
N ASN A 192 -23.12 3.45 21.44
CA ASN A 192 -22.64 2.93 22.72
C ASN A 192 -21.75 1.69 22.58
N GLY A 193 -21.77 1.04 21.42
CA GLY A 193 -21.07 -0.22 21.17
C GLY A 193 -19.71 -0.02 20.51
N HIS A 194 -19.03 -1.14 20.29
CA HIS A 194 -17.70 -1.15 19.70
C HIS A 194 -17.64 -2.15 18.55
N LEU A 195 -17.24 -1.69 17.38
CA LEU A 195 -16.86 -2.53 16.25
C LEU A 195 -15.33 -2.58 16.20
N ILE A 196 -14.79 -3.78 16.30
CA ILE A 196 -13.36 -4.03 16.40
C ILE A 196 -12.95 -4.85 15.19
N THR A 197 -11.96 -4.40 14.44
CA THR A 197 -11.32 -5.21 13.40
C THR A 197 -10.01 -5.79 13.93
N LEU A 198 -9.75 -7.05 13.61
CA LEU A 198 -8.51 -7.75 13.97
C LEU A 198 -7.93 -8.51 12.77
N PRO A 199 -6.61 -8.74 12.74
CA PRO A 199 -6.02 -9.70 11.83
C PRO A 199 -6.60 -11.09 12.05
N MET A 200 -6.42 -11.98 11.07
CA MET A 200 -6.78 -13.38 11.21
C MET A 200 -5.88 -14.05 12.26
N ILE A 201 -6.44 -15.05 12.94
CA ILE A 201 -5.73 -15.85 13.93
C ILE A 201 -5.61 -17.26 13.38
N GLU A 202 -4.37 -17.74 13.22
CA GLU A 202 -4.09 -19.11 12.81
C GLU A 202 -3.79 -19.99 14.03
N PHE A 203 -4.53 -21.10 14.10
CA PHE A 203 -4.33 -22.13 15.12
C PHE A 203 -3.19 -23.06 14.72
N ASN A 204 -2.50 -23.61 15.73
CA ASN A 204 -1.53 -24.65 15.48
C ASN A 204 -2.25 -25.93 15.02
N LYS A 205 -1.68 -26.61 14.01
CA LYS A 205 -2.17 -27.91 13.50
C LYS A 205 -2.26 -28.96 14.61
N ASP A 206 -1.42 -28.87 15.64
CA ASP A 206 -1.40 -29.78 16.78
C ASP A 206 -2.58 -29.59 17.76
N PHE A 207 -3.47 -28.64 17.51
CA PHE A 207 -4.65 -28.40 18.35
C PHE A 207 -5.77 -29.42 18.14
N THR A 208 -5.72 -30.20 17.06
CA THR A 208 -6.69 -31.25 16.77
C THR A 208 -6.03 -32.61 16.69
N LYS A 209 -6.68 -33.64 17.24
CA LYS A 209 -6.30 -35.05 17.08
C LYS A 209 -7.46 -35.84 16.51
N TYR A 210 -7.16 -36.74 15.59
CA TYR A 210 -8.13 -37.68 15.05
C TYR A 210 -8.24 -38.90 15.96
N ASP A 211 -9.47 -39.26 16.33
CA ASP A 211 -9.81 -40.48 17.08
C ASP A 211 -10.32 -41.52 16.09
N GLU A 212 -9.51 -42.54 15.82
CA GLU A 212 -9.80 -43.60 14.85
C GLU A 212 -11.04 -44.43 15.24
N GLU A 213 -11.33 -44.57 16.54
CA GLU A 213 -12.48 -45.35 17.02
C GLU A 213 -13.81 -44.61 16.80
N LYS A 214 -13.78 -43.28 16.84
CA LYS A 214 -14.98 -42.43 16.69
C LYS A 214 -15.12 -41.76 15.33
N ASP A 215 -14.13 -41.94 14.45
CA ASP A 215 -14.06 -41.32 13.12
C ASP A 215 -14.26 -39.79 13.18
N LYS A 216 -13.65 -39.15 14.19
CA LYS A 216 -13.84 -37.72 14.50
C LYS A 216 -12.58 -37.05 15.01
N TYR A 217 -12.47 -35.76 14.70
CA TYR A 217 -11.44 -34.89 15.29
C TYR A 217 -11.89 -34.32 16.64
N PHE A 218 -10.96 -34.23 17.57
CA PHE A 218 -11.16 -33.64 18.90
C PHE A 218 -10.08 -32.61 19.21
N TRP A 219 -10.45 -31.59 19.97
CA TRP A 219 -9.51 -30.58 20.48
C TRP A 219 -8.55 -31.20 21.51
N THR A 220 -7.26 -30.90 21.38
CA THR A 220 -6.24 -31.26 22.37
C THR A 220 -6.36 -30.37 23.61
N LYS A 221 -5.69 -30.76 24.71
CA LYS A 221 -5.66 -29.93 25.93
C LYS A 221 -5.05 -28.56 25.66
N GLU A 222 -4.03 -28.52 24.82
CA GLU A 222 -3.35 -27.31 24.35
C GLU A 222 -4.32 -26.43 23.56
N GLY A 223 -5.08 -27.00 22.63
CA GLY A 223 -6.12 -26.30 21.88
C GLY A 223 -7.20 -25.70 22.79
N VAL A 224 -7.77 -26.50 23.70
CA VAL A 224 -8.78 -26.03 24.67
C VAL A 224 -8.24 -24.91 25.56
N SER A 225 -6.97 -25.01 26.01
CA SER A 225 -6.31 -23.97 26.80
C SER A 225 -6.16 -22.67 26.00
N PHE A 226 -5.74 -22.77 24.75
CA PHE A 226 -5.64 -21.63 23.84
C PHE A 226 -6.99 -20.92 23.66
N GLY A 227 -8.07 -21.68 23.41
CA GLY A 227 -9.41 -21.12 23.27
C GLY A 227 -9.94 -20.49 24.55
N LYS A 228 -9.68 -21.09 25.73
CA LYS A 228 -9.99 -20.49 27.03
C LYS A 228 -9.34 -19.12 27.20
N ASN A 229 -8.04 -19.03 26.93
CA ASN A 229 -7.32 -17.76 27.01
C ASN A 229 -7.87 -16.76 25.98
N PHE A 230 -8.28 -17.22 24.80
CA PHE A 230 -8.78 -16.35 23.75
C PHE A 230 -10.09 -15.68 24.18
N ILE A 231 -11.01 -16.47 24.74
CA ILE A 231 -12.24 -15.97 25.34
C ILE A 231 -11.95 -14.96 26.46
N GLN A 232 -11.02 -15.27 27.37
CA GLN A 232 -10.67 -14.35 28.46
C GLN A 232 -10.15 -13.00 27.94
N ASN A 233 -9.32 -13.00 26.90
CA ASN A 233 -8.85 -11.75 26.31
C ASN A 233 -9.98 -10.97 25.63
N LEU A 234 -10.91 -11.64 24.93
CA LEU A 234 -12.09 -10.96 24.35
C LEU A 234 -12.94 -10.30 25.44
N LEU A 235 -13.18 -11.00 26.55
CA LEU A 235 -13.90 -10.49 27.71
C LEU A 235 -13.18 -9.32 28.37
N GLU A 236 -11.86 -9.36 28.47
CA GLU A 236 -11.05 -8.28 29.05
C GLU A 236 -11.07 -7.03 28.16
N ILE A 237 -10.93 -7.20 26.83
CA ILE A 237 -11.02 -6.10 25.86
C ILE A 237 -12.39 -5.43 25.96
N ASP A 238 -13.46 -6.23 25.91
CA ASP A 238 -14.83 -5.73 26.03
C ASP A 238 -15.05 -5.02 27.38
N LYS A 239 -14.58 -5.61 28.49
CA LYS A 239 -14.65 -4.98 29.82
C LYS A 239 -13.90 -3.66 29.87
N ASN A 240 -12.73 -3.54 29.25
CA ASN A 240 -11.92 -2.31 29.25
C ASN A 240 -12.54 -1.23 28.36
N LEU A 241 -13.26 -1.61 27.31
CA LEU A 241 -14.01 -0.68 26.47
C LEU A 241 -15.31 -0.22 27.13
N THR A 242 -15.95 -1.10 27.91
CA THR A 242 -17.20 -0.84 28.64
C THR A 242 -16.99 -0.32 30.06
N SER A 243 -15.79 -0.34 30.64
CA SER A 243 -15.53 0.20 31.99
C SER A 243 -15.58 1.72 32.05
N ASN A 244 -15.43 2.41 30.91
CA ASN A 244 -15.80 3.83 30.74
C ASN A 244 -17.34 4.04 30.66
N SER A 245 -18.15 2.98 30.68
CA SER A 245 -19.61 2.99 30.50
C SER A 245 -20.42 2.48 31.70
N ASN A 246 -19.86 2.43 32.92
CA ASN A 246 -20.67 2.33 34.16
C ASN A 246 -21.58 3.56 34.39
N LYS A 247 -21.48 4.55 33.50
CA LYS A 247 -22.42 5.66 33.39
C LYS A 247 -23.64 5.18 32.61
N THR A 248 -24.82 5.33 33.20
CA THR A 248 -26.09 5.18 32.46
C THR A 248 -25.99 5.94 31.14
N PRO A 249 -26.37 5.34 30.00
CA PRO A 249 -26.39 6.04 28.72
C PRO A 249 -27.13 7.36 28.89
N ILE A 250 -26.56 8.45 28.36
CA ILE A 250 -27.19 9.76 28.40
C ILE A 250 -28.53 9.60 27.65
N PRO A 251 -29.68 9.80 28.30
CA PRO A 251 -30.96 9.76 27.60
C PRO A 251 -31.00 10.78 26.47
N ASP A 252 -31.72 10.51 25.38
CA ASP A 252 -31.74 11.40 24.21
C ASP A 252 -32.08 12.85 24.57
N TRP A 253 -33.00 13.05 25.51
CA TRP A 253 -33.38 14.38 26.00
C TRP A 253 -32.22 15.11 26.68
N ALA A 254 -31.31 14.40 27.35
CA ALA A 254 -30.17 15.01 28.05
C ALA A 254 -29.05 15.45 27.10
N SER A 255 -29.15 15.10 25.80
CA SER A 255 -28.28 15.62 24.74
C SER A 255 -28.85 16.87 24.07
N LEU A 256 -30.06 17.31 24.44
CA LEU A 256 -30.66 18.53 23.92
C LEU A 256 -29.90 19.76 24.42
N ASP A 257 -29.92 20.80 23.58
CA ASP A 257 -29.11 22.00 23.70
C ASP A 257 -29.34 22.80 25.01
N GLU A 258 -30.50 22.60 25.65
CA GLU A 258 -30.90 23.18 26.93
C GLU A 258 -30.24 22.50 28.15
N PHE A 259 -29.80 21.25 28.02
CA PHE A 259 -29.12 20.48 29.07
C PHE A 259 -27.59 20.48 28.91
N VAL A 260 -27.08 21.04 27.80
CA VAL A 260 -25.64 21.19 27.55
C VAL A 260 -25.14 22.52 28.11
N THR A 261 -24.15 22.47 29.01
CA THR A 261 -23.54 23.69 29.57
C THR A 261 -22.82 24.51 28.49
N SER A 262 -22.80 25.84 28.65
CA SER A 262 -22.06 26.75 27.75
C SER A 262 -20.57 26.41 27.65
N LYS A 263 -19.96 25.97 28.77
CA LYS A 263 -18.57 25.51 28.80
C LYS A 263 -18.37 24.24 27.98
N ALA A 264 -19.27 23.26 28.07
CA ALA A 264 -19.21 22.05 27.25
C ALA A 264 -19.28 22.37 25.75
N LYS A 265 -20.23 23.23 25.33
CA LYS A 265 -20.31 23.69 23.93
C LYS A 265 -19.02 24.38 23.45
N SER A 266 -18.40 25.19 24.32
CA SER A 266 -17.13 25.86 23.99
C SER A 266 -15.97 24.88 23.82
N ILE A 267 -15.95 23.79 24.61
CA ILE A 267 -14.94 22.74 24.53
C ILE A 267 -15.15 21.92 23.25
N GLU A 268 -16.38 21.51 22.94
CA GLU A 268 -16.71 20.79 21.70
C GLU A 268 -16.31 21.58 20.46
N LYS A 269 -16.64 22.89 20.42
CA LYS A 269 -16.21 23.78 19.34
C LYS A 269 -14.68 23.89 19.23
N SER A 270 -13.98 23.87 20.36
CA SER A 270 -12.50 23.87 20.38
C SER A 270 -11.92 22.56 19.85
N ILE A 271 -12.54 21.42 20.21
CA ILE A 271 -12.18 20.09 19.67
C ILE A 271 -12.41 20.06 18.16
N GLU A 272 -13.56 20.51 17.68
CA GLU A 272 -13.86 20.59 16.25
C GLU A 272 -12.86 21.47 15.50
N THR A 273 -12.53 22.63 16.06
CA THR A 273 -11.50 23.53 15.51
C THR A 273 -10.14 22.86 15.43
N ASN A 274 -9.74 22.11 16.46
CA ASN A 274 -8.47 21.38 16.47
C ASN A 274 -8.48 20.22 15.46
N ASN A 275 -9.59 19.49 15.34
CA ASN A 275 -9.73 18.42 14.36
C ASN A 275 -9.62 18.95 12.93
N LYS A 276 -10.20 20.12 12.65
CA LYS A 276 -10.02 20.81 11.36
C LYS A 276 -8.55 21.16 11.08
N LYS A 277 -7.84 21.72 12.06
CA LYS A 277 -6.40 21.99 11.95
C LYS A 277 -5.57 20.73 11.71
N ILE A 278 -5.90 19.62 12.38
CA ILE A 278 -5.23 18.34 12.17
C ILE A 278 -5.41 17.86 10.73
N LEU A 279 -6.61 18.02 10.17
CA LEU A 279 -6.90 17.65 8.79
C LEU A 279 -6.09 18.51 7.80
N GLU A 280 -6.06 19.83 7.99
CA GLU A 280 -5.24 20.77 7.20
C GLU A 280 -3.74 20.45 7.28
N LEU A 281 -3.24 20.09 8.46
CA LEU A 281 -1.84 19.68 8.66
C LEU A 281 -1.53 18.35 7.97
N LYS A 282 -2.46 17.39 7.99
CA LYS A 282 -2.30 16.11 7.26
C LYS A 282 -2.21 16.33 5.75
N GLU A 283 -3.08 17.17 5.18
CA GLU A 283 -3.01 17.53 3.77
C GLU A 283 -1.70 18.24 3.42
N SER A 284 -1.22 19.11 4.30
CA SER A 284 0.07 19.78 4.14
C SER A 284 1.23 18.79 4.17
N ASN A 285 1.20 17.81 5.08
CA ASN A 285 2.22 16.75 5.15
C ASN A 285 2.25 15.88 3.88
N ILE A 286 1.10 15.58 3.26
CA ILE A 286 1.07 14.86 1.99
C ILE A 286 1.82 15.67 0.92
N LYS A 287 1.50 16.96 0.78
CA LYS A 287 2.19 17.87 -0.17
C LYS A 287 3.69 17.95 0.11
N TYR A 288 4.11 18.05 1.37
CA TYR A 288 5.52 18.08 1.72
C TYR A 288 6.23 16.75 1.48
N ASN A 289 5.56 15.61 1.64
CA ASN A 289 6.11 14.31 1.29
C ASN A 289 6.32 14.19 -0.23
N ASP A 290 5.37 14.67 -1.04
CA ASP A 290 5.53 14.70 -2.50
C ASP A 290 6.71 15.59 -2.90
N LEU A 291 6.82 16.79 -2.34
CA LEU A 291 7.96 17.68 -2.55
C LEU A 291 9.29 17.05 -2.11
N LEU A 292 9.28 16.31 -0.99
CA LEU A 292 10.46 15.62 -0.49
C LEU A 292 10.89 14.47 -1.40
N LEU A 293 9.92 13.71 -1.94
CA LEU A 293 10.20 12.66 -2.91
C LEU A 293 10.81 13.24 -4.19
N GLU A 294 10.22 14.30 -4.74
CA GLU A 294 10.76 15.02 -5.90
C GLU A 294 12.17 15.56 -5.65
N GLU A 295 12.40 16.16 -4.46
CA GLU A 295 13.72 16.70 -4.11
C GLU A 295 14.79 15.59 -4.02
N ASN A 296 14.40 14.39 -3.57
CA ASN A 296 15.28 13.25 -3.40
C ASN A 296 15.59 12.49 -4.70
N LYS A 297 14.84 12.68 -5.80
CA LYS A 297 15.10 12.00 -7.09
C LYS A 297 16.52 12.17 -7.61
N ILE A 298 17.20 13.27 -7.28
CA ILE A 298 18.62 13.44 -7.67
C ILE A 298 19.52 12.35 -7.09
N LYS A 299 19.16 11.73 -5.96
CA LYS A 299 19.91 10.64 -5.33
C LYS A 299 19.89 9.39 -6.19
N ASP A 300 18.95 9.25 -7.11
CA ASP A 300 18.84 8.10 -8.01
C ASP A 300 20.10 7.99 -8.91
N LEU A 301 20.76 9.12 -9.21
CA LEU A 301 22.09 9.15 -9.85
C LEU A 301 23.15 8.34 -9.08
N LEU A 302 22.99 8.15 -7.77
CA LEU A 302 23.94 7.42 -6.94
C LEU A 302 23.76 5.91 -7.06
N PHE A 303 22.53 5.40 -7.21
CA PHE A 303 22.26 3.98 -7.00
C PHE A 303 21.33 3.31 -8.02
N GLU A 304 20.62 4.05 -8.86
CA GLU A 304 19.66 3.44 -9.80
C GLU A 304 20.30 2.79 -11.03
N SER A 305 19.49 2.04 -11.78
CA SER A 305 19.84 1.41 -13.06
C SER A 305 18.62 1.31 -13.98
N GLY A 306 18.80 1.28 -15.30
CA GLY A 306 17.70 1.19 -16.27
C GLY A 306 16.86 2.47 -16.27
N LYS A 307 15.55 2.35 -16.47
CA LYS A 307 14.67 3.51 -16.63
C LYS A 307 14.75 4.56 -15.51
N PRO A 308 14.76 4.18 -14.22
CA PRO A 308 14.93 5.17 -13.14
C PRO A 308 16.25 5.95 -13.21
N LEU A 309 17.34 5.33 -13.69
CA LEU A 309 18.62 6.03 -13.88
C LEU A 309 18.55 6.98 -15.07
N GLU A 310 17.90 6.58 -16.17
CA GLU A 310 17.70 7.43 -17.35
C GLU A 310 16.93 8.70 -16.99
N ASP A 311 15.87 8.57 -16.19
CA ASP A 311 15.05 9.70 -15.73
C ASP A 311 15.87 10.65 -14.85
N ALA A 312 16.68 10.09 -13.93
CA ALA A 312 17.56 10.86 -13.06
C ALA A 312 18.65 11.61 -13.85
N VAL A 313 19.25 10.98 -14.85
CA VAL A 313 20.23 11.60 -15.77
C VAL A 313 19.58 12.70 -16.59
N THR A 314 18.37 12.48 -17.10
CA THR A 314 17.61 13.49 -17.85
C THR A 314 17.34 14.73 -17.00
N ASN A 315 16.88 14.53 -15.75
CA ASN A 315 16.68 15.62 -14.80
C ASN A 315 17.99 16.38 -14.51
N ALA A 316 19.09 15.66 -14.28
CA ALA A 316 20.41 16.23 -14.06
C ALA A 316 20.89 17.10 -15.23
N LEU A 317 20.70 16.63 -16.47
CA LEU A 317 21.06 17.37 -17.68
C LEU A 317 20.24 18.66 -17.81
N ASN A 318 18.95 18.61 -17.50
CA ASN A 318 18.09 19.80 -17.48
C ASN A 318 18.55 20.82 -16.42
N ILE A 319 18.98 20.38 -15.23
CA ILE A 319 19.57 21.26 -14.20
C ILE A 319 20.89 21.88 -14.68
N LEU A 320 21.69 21.14 -15.45
CA LEU A 320 22.89 21.66 -16.12
C LEU A 320 22.57 22.64 -17.26
N GLY A 321 21.31 22.82 -17.61
CA GLY A 321 20.84 23.72 -18.66
C GLY A 321 20.89 23.11 -20.07
N TYR A 322 20.98 21.78 -20.20
CA TYR A 322 20.69 21.12 -21.46
C TYR A 322 19.17 21.04 -21.66
N GLU A 323 18.74 20.92 -22.91
CA GLU A 323 17.42 20.39 -23.25
C GLU A 323 17.59 18.87 -23.45
N ALA A 324 17.17 18.09 -22.45
CA ALA A 324 17.29 16.62 -22.47
C ALA A 324 15.93 15.95 -22.30
N GLN A 325 15.67 14.96 -23.16
CA GLN A 325 14.45 14.14 -23.12
C GLN A 325 14.74 12.73 -23.64
N ASN A 326 13.97 11.74 -23.18
CA ASN A 326 13.92 10.43 -23.83
C ASN A 326 13.27 10.56 -25.22
N TYR A 327 13.61 9.66 -26.15
CA TYR A 327 13.00 9.62 -27.48
C TYR A 327 12.49 8.22 -27.79
N GLU A 328 11.24 8.11 -28.23
CA GLU A 328 10.63 6.87 -28.71
C GLU A 328 9.62 7.20 -29.81
N ASP A 329 9.78 6.58 -30.98
CA ASP A 329 8.85 6.71 -32.12
C ASP A 329 8.21 5.36 -32.53
N GLY A 330 8.34 4.35 -31.67
CA GLY A 330 7.88 2.98 -31.91
C GLY A 330 8.84 2.11 -32.74
N VAL A 331 9.90 2.70 -33.32
CA VAL A 331 10.94 1.99 -34.09
C VAL A 331 12.32 2.20 -33.45
N LEU A 332 12.61 3.41 -33.00
CA LEU A 332 13.84 3.81 -32.35
C LEU A 332 13.53 4.29 -30.92
N GLU A 333 14.23 3.72 -29.96
CA GLU A 333 14.24 4.16 -28.56
C GLU A 333 15.65 4.66 -28.23
N LEU A 334 15.74 5.88 -27.68
CA LEU A 334 16.98 6.49 -27.21
C LEU A 334 16.80 6.92 -25.75
N ASP A 335 17.74 6.51 -24.90
CA ASP A 335 17.75 6.88 -23.49
C ASP A 335 17.68 8.41 -23.33
N GLN A 336 18.54 9.17 -24.03
CA GLN A 336 18.48 10.63 -24.04
C GLN A 336 18.87 11.23 -25.40
N VAL A 337 18.06 12.16 -25.90
CA VAL A 337 18.45 13.16 -26.90
C VAL A 337 18.73 14.47 -26.16
N ILE A 338 19.93 15.01 -26.34
CA ILE A 338 20.46 16.11 -25.52
C ILE A 338 20.92 17.24 -26.43
N VAL A 339 20.42 18.45 -26.20
CA VAL A 339 20.86 19.66 -26.90
C VAL A 339 21.43 20.66 -25.91
N SER A 340 22.65 21.13 -26.16
CA SER A 340 23.29 22.14 -25.31
C SER A 340 22.93 23.56 -25.75
N PRO A 341 22.96 24.55 -24.84
CA PRO A 341 22.83 25.97 -25.19
C PRO A 341 23.88 26.44 -26.20
N GLU A 342 25.04 25.78 -26.21
CA GLU A 342 26.14 25.99 -27.16
C GLU A 342 25.90 25.31 -28.52
N LYS A 343 24.71 24.75 -28.74
CA LYS A 343 24.26 24.06 -29.97
C LYS A 343 24.98 22.74 -30.26
N HIS A 344 25.57 22.11 -29.26
CA HIS A 344 26.06 20.74 -29.39
C HIS A 344 24.92 19.76 -29.17
N ARG A 345 24.83 18.72 -30.01
CA ARG A 345 23.84 17.65 -29.88
C ARG A 345 24.52 16.36 -29.45
N PHE A 346 23.92 15.67 -28.48
CA PHE A 346 24.41 14.42 -27.95
C PHE A 346 23.30 13.37 -27.87
N ILE A 347 23.70 12.10 -27.97
CA ILE A 347 22.89 10.95 -27.57
C ILE A 347 23.50 10.36 -26.30
N GLY A 348 22.66 10.17 -25.28
CA GLY A 348 23.01 9.54 -24.02
C GLY A 348 22.67 8.06 -24.01
N GLU A 349 23.43 7.27 -23.25
CA GLU A 349 23.12 5.89 -22.89
C GLU A 349 23.47 5.69 -21.41
N CYS A 350 22.62 5.00 -20.64
CA CYS A 350 22.78 4.82 -19.20
C CYS A 350 23.06 3.36 -18.80
N GLU A 351 24.01 3.14 -17.89
CA GLU A 351 24.26 1.83 -17.29
C GLU A 351 24.59 1.90 -15.80
N GLY A 352 23.81 1.18 -14.99
CA GLY A 352 24.14 0.88 -13.59
C GLY A 352 24.53 -0.57 -13.40
N LYS A 353 25.55 -0.83 -12.57
CA LYS A 353 26.02 -2.19 -12.23
C LYS A 353 26.25 -2.34 -10.73
N ASP A 354 25.85 -3.48 -10.18
CA ASP A 354 26.00 -3.75 -8.75
C ASP A 354 27.45 -4.07 -8.36
N THR A 355 28.16 -4.86 -9.17
CA THR A 355 29.46 -5.44 -8.79
C THR A 355 30.49 -5.50 -9.93
N LYS A 356 30.19 -4.87 -11.07
CA LYS A 356 31.01 -4.94 -12.28
C LYS A 356 31.27 -3.56 -12.86
N ASP A 357 32.36 -3.45 -13.61
CA ASP A 357 32.61 -2.30 -14.47
C ASP A 357 31.52 -2.13 -15.54
N ILE A 358 31.38 -0.89 -16.02
CA ILE A 358 30.52 -0.56 -17.16
C ILE A 358 31.15 -1.15 -18.42
N ASN A 359 30.42 -2.05 -19.07
CA ASN A 359 30.99 -2.97 -20.05
C ASN A 359 30.77 -2.49 -21.49
N ILE A 360 31.51 -3.09 -22.44
CA ILE A 360 31.48 -2.70 -23.86
C ILE A 360 30.12 -2.89 -24.53
N THR A 361 29.20 -3.66 -23.95
CA THR A 361 27.89 -3.93 -24.56
C THR A 361 27.07 -2.65 -24.65
N LYS A 362 27.02 -1.86 -23.57
CA LYS A 362 26.31 -0.57 -23.58
C LYS A 362 26.98 0.47 -24.46
N PHE A 363 28.31 0.44 -24.52
CA PHE A 363 29.05 1.25 -25.49
C PHE A 363 28.67 0.92 -26.95
N ARG A 364 28.47 -0.36 -27.28
CA ARG A 364 28.01 -0.77 -28.63
C ARG A 364 26.57 -0.33 -28.90
N GLN A 365 25.68 -0.45 -27.92
CA GLN A 365 24.31 0.05 -28.03
C GLN A 365 24.30 1.55 -28.32
N LEU A 366 25.09 2.34 -27.59
CA LEU A 366 25.23 3.78 -27.87
C LEU A 366 25.71 4.07 -29.30
N LEU A 367 26.64 3.27 -29.85
CA LEU A 367 27.08 3.43 -31.24
C LEU A 367 25.97 3.12 -32.25
N GLU A 368 25.18 2.09 -31.99
CA GLU A 368 24.00 1.75 -32.80
C GLU A 368 22.98 2.88 -32.75
N SER A 369 22.67 3.37 -31.55
CA SER A 369 21.78 4.52 -31.29
C SER A 369 22.25 5.78 -32.03
N LEU A 370 23.54 6.11 -31.99
CA LEU A 370 24.12 7.25 -32.71
C LEU A 370 23.98 7.14 -34.24
N ASN A 371 24.12 5.93 -34.79
CA ASN A 371 23.97 5.71 -36.23
C ASN A 371 22.50 5.71 -36.65
N ALA A 372 21.62 5.09 -35.84
CA ALA A 372 20.19 5.08 -36.08
C ALA A 372 19.60 6.50 -36.02
N ASP A 373 20.03 7.30 -35.05
CA ASP A 373 19.64 8.69 -34.93
C ASP A 373 20.13 9.54 -36.12
N PHE A 374 21.36 9.33 -36.59
CA PHE A 374 21.89 10.03 -37.77
C PHE A 374 21.21 9.61 -39.08
N ALA A 375 20.61 8.42 -39.15
CA ALA A 375 19.90 7.94 -40.34
C ALA A 375 18.52 8.59 -40.53
N ARG A 376 18.05 9.41 -39.59
CA ARG A 376 16.78 10.13 -39.65
C ARG A 376 16.89 11.35 -40.56
N ASP A 377 15.88 11.58 -41.41
CA ASP A 377 15.89 12.63 -42.44
C ASP A 377 16.05 14.06 -41.87
N GLU A 378 15.54 14.30 -40.65
CA GLU A 378 15.63 15.58 -39.96
C GLU A 378 17.00 15.86 -39.32
N VAL A 379 17.89 14.87 -39.21
CA VAL A 379 19.19 14.99 -38.55
C VAL A 379 20.28 15.25 -39.58
N GLN A 380 20.83 16.47 -39.59
CA GLN A 380 21.83 16.90 -40.58
C GLN A 380 23.27 16.56 -40.18
N GLU A 381 23.56 16.55 -38.87
CA GLU A 381 24.89 16.29 -38.33
C GLU A 381 24.83 15.19 -37.28
N LYS A 382 25.82 14.30 -37.31
CA LYS A 382 25.91 13.21 -36.33
C LYS A 382 26.16 13.77 -34.94
N ALA A 383 25.33 13.37 -33.98
CA ALA A 383 25.50 13.73 -32.58
C ALA A 383 26.77 13.13 -31.97
N PHE A 384 27.24 13.74 -30.89
CA PHE A 384 28.26 13.13 -30.03
C PHE A 384 27.63 12.11 -29.07
N GLY A 385 28.39 11.13 -28.60
CA GLY A 385 27.89 10.17 -27.60
C GLY A 385 28.27 10.55 -26.17
N ILE A 386 27.39 10.26 -25.21
CA ILE A 386 27.70 10.27 -23.78
C ILE A 386 27.26 8.94 -23.17
N LEU A 387 28.20 8.20 -22.56
CA LEU A 387 27.89 7.01 -21.78
C LEU A 387 27.90 7.36 -20.29
N PHE A 388 26.74 7.28 -19.66
CA PHE A 388 26.56 7.48 -18.22
C PHE A 388 26.72 6.16 -17.48
N GLY A 389 27.69 6.10 -16.56
CA GLY A 389 28.05 4.89 -15.83
C GLY A 389 27.85 5.01 -14.33
N ASN A 390 27.32 3.96 -13.71
CA ASN A 390 27.23 3.79 -12.26
C ASN A 390 27.76 2.41 -11.82
N PRO A 391 29.10 2.19 -11.85
CA PRO A 391 29.68 0.95 -11.35
C PRO A 391 29.60 0.89 -9.81
N GLN A 392 29.39 -0.29 -9.25
CA GLN A 392 29.21 -0.52 -7.81
C GLN A 392 28.12 0.38 -7.19
N ARG A 393 26.97 0.48 -7.87
CA ARG A 393 25.90 1.43 -7.53
C ARG A 393 25.35 1.29 -6.09
N LEU A 394 25.45 0.10 -5.50
CA LEU A 394 24.98 -0.18 -4.14
C LEU A 394 26.06 0.03 -3.05
N SER A 395 27.29 0.37 -3.44
CA SER A 395 28.37 0.77 -2.52
C SER A 395 28.40 2.29 -2.37
N GLU A 396 28.84 2.77 -1.20
CA GLU A 396 29.05 4.19 -0.95
C GLU A 396 30.04 4.78 -2.00
N PRO A 397 29.76 5.95 -2.62
CA PRO A 397 30.56 6.49 -3.71
C PRO A 397 32.07 6.54 -3.46
N ASN A 398 32.50 6.95 -2.27
CA ASN A 398 33.92 7.07 -1.91
C ASN A 398 34.64 5.73 -1.75
N SER A 399 33.90 4.63 -1.61
CA SER A 399 34.43 3.27 -1.47
C SER A 399 34.48 2.49 -2.79
N ARG A 400 33.97 3.08 -3.88
CA ARG A 400 33.91 2.42 -5.18
C ARG A 400 35.29 2.36 -5.81
N THR A 401 35.63 1.19 -6.31
CA THR A 401 36.92 0.87 -6.94
C THR A 401 36.80 0.53 -8.42
N LEU A 402 35.58 0.22 -8.89
CA LEU A 402 35.29 -0.10 -10.29
C LEU A 402 34.98 1.14 -11.13
N ASP A 403 35.10 1.01 -12.44
CA ASP A 403 35.02 2.09 -13.42
C ASP A 403 34.39 1.62 -14.75
N PHE A 404 34.66 2.32 -15.85
CA PHE A 404 34.48 1.82 -17.21
C PHE A 404 35.61 0.83 -17.55
N THR A 405 35.29 -0.24 -18.28
CA THR A 405 36.33 -1.18 -18.75
C THR A 405 37.34 -0.50 -19.69
N GLU A 406 38.58 -1.00 -19.77
CA GLU A 406 39.59 -0.49 -20.70
C GLU A 406 39.11 -0.49 -22.17
N LYS A 407 38.30 -1.48 -22.55
CA LYS A 407 37.71 -1.52 -23.89
C LYS A 407 36.75 -0.35 -24.14
N CYS A 408 35.98 0.07 -23.12
CA CYS A 408 35.14 1.27 -23.20
C CYS A 408 35.98 2.54 -23.30
N LYS A 409 37.08 2.65 -22.55
CA LYS A 409 37.98 3.81 -22.59
C LYS A 409 38.62 3.98 -23.97
N ILE A 410 39.19 2.90 -24.52
CA ILE A 410 39.78 2.89 -25.87
C ILE A 410 38.72 3.19 -26.94
N GLY A 411 37.54 2.59 -26.83
CA GLY A 411 36.42 2.86 -27.73
C GLY A 411 35.99 4.33 -27.69
N ALA A 412 35.86 4.88 -26.48
CA ALA A 412 35.47 6.27 -26.28
C ALA A 412 36.44 7.23 -26.98
N GLU A 413 37.75 7.05 -26.79
CA GLU A 413 38.79 7.87 -27.40
C GLU A 413 38.69 7.92 -28.93
N ARG A 414 38.44 6.75 -29.54
CA ARG A 414 38.31 6.58 -30.98
C ARG A 414 37.05 7.26 -31.53
N GLU A 415 35.91 7.03 -30.88
CA GLU A 415 34.58 7.47 -31.34
C GLU A 415 34.19 8.86 -30.82
N LYS A 416 35.07 9.52 -30.05
CA LYS A 416 34.81 10.80 -29.38
C LYS A 416 33.56 10.76 -28.51
N ILE A 417 33.42 9.71 -27.71
CA ILE A 417 32.33 9.55 -26.73
C ILE A 417 32.79 10.01 -25.35
N ALA A 418 31.99 10.79 -24.64
CA ALA A 418 32.26 11.17 -23.26
C ALA A 418 31.81 10.06 -22.30
N LEU A 419 32.63 9.74 -21.30
CA LEU A 419 32.28 8.78 -20.25
C LEU A 419 32.00 9.53 -18.94
N VAL A 420 30.77 9.50 -18.44
CA VAL A 420 30.37 10.27 -17.26
C VAL A 420 30.01 9.33 -16.11
N LYS A 421 30.69 9.47 -14.97
CA LYS A 421 30.24 8.81 -13.74
C LYS A 421 29.06 9.57 -13.16
N THR A 422 27.95 8.87 -12.98
CA THR A 422 26.71 9.42 -12.43
C THR A 422 26.86 9.89 -10.98
N SER A 423 27.75 9.26 -10.21
CA SER A 423 28.14 9.72 -8.87
C SER A 423 28.81 11.10 -8.88
N ASP A 424 29.64 11.38 -9.89
CA ASP A 424 30.33 12.68 -10.01
C ASP A 424 29.33 13.75 -10.46
N LEU A 425 28.42 13.37 -11.36
CA LEU A 425 27.30 14.20 -11.78
C LEU A 425 26.41 14.57 -10.58
N PHE A 426 26.09 13.63 -9.69
CA PHE A 426 25.31 13.90 -8.48
C PHE A 426 25.86 15.07 -7.66
N PHE A 427 27.17 15.11 -7.39
CA PHE A 427 27.76 16.18 -6.59
C PHE A 427 27.69 17.54 -7.28
N VAL A 428 27.81 17.57 -8.61
CA VAL A 428 27.61 18.78 -9.42
C VAL A 428 26.16 19.26 -9.32
N ILE A 429 25.19 18.35 -9.49
CA ILE A 429 23.76 18.69 -9.45
C ILE A 429 23.35 19.13 -8.05
N LYS A 430 23.81 18.44 -7.00
CA LYS A 430 23.57 18.84 -5.61
C LYS A 430 23.99 20.29 -5.37
N TYR A 431 25.20 20.66 -5.80
CA TYR A 431 25.68 22.04 -5.68
C TYR A 431 24.79 23.03 -6.44
N LEU A 432 24.38 22.71 -7.67
CA LEU A 432 23.57 23.59 -8.52
C LEU A 432 22.12 23.74 -8.04
N LYS A 433 21.55 22.74 -7.37
CA LYS A 433 20.26 22.86 -6.71
C LYS A 433 20.32 23.75 -5.47
N GLU A 434 21.44 23.73 -4.76
CA GLU A 434 21.68 24.58 -3.59
C GLU A 434 22.13 26.00 -3.96
N ASN A 435 22.66 26.20 -5.18
CA ASN A 435 23.27 27.45 -5.62
C ASN A 435 23.00 27.70 -7.10
N ASP A 436 22.28 28.76 -7.41
CA ASP A 436 22.14 29.19 -8.81
C ASP A 436 23.46 29.80 -9.31
N ASN A 437 24.13 29.08 -10.21
CA ASN A 437 25.48 29.42 -10.67
C ASN A 437 25.67 29.04 -12.15
N ASP A 438 25.19 29.90 -13.04
CA ASP A 438 25.25 29.67 -14.49
C ASP A 438 26.68 29.56 -15.04
N ASN A 439 27.65 30.26 -14.44
CA ASN A 439 29.05 30.13 -14.82
C ASN A 439 29.58 28.71 -14.51
N TYR A 440 29.19 28.15 -13.37
CA TYR A 440 29.53 26.77 -13.02
C TYR A 440 28.79 25.76 -13.91
N LYS A 441 27.49 25.96 -14.20
CA LYS A 441 26.74 25.15 -15.18
C LYS A 441 27.50 25.09 -16.51
N LYS A 442 27.88 26.25 -17.05
CA LYS A 442 28.65 26.33 -18.30
C LYS A 442 29.99 25.59 -18.21
N LYS A 443 30.75 25.76 -17.12
CA LYS A 443 32.02 25.03 -16.94
C LYS A 443 31.83 23.51 -16.89
N CYS A 444 30.75 23.03 -16.29
CA CYS A 444 30.41 21.61 -16.30
C CYS A 444 30.05 21.12 -17.70
N ARG A 445 29.28 21.88 -18.48
CA ARG A 445 29.00 21.56 -19.89
C ARG A 445 30.27 21.56 -20.75
N ASP A 446 31.12 22.57 -20.58
CA ASP A 446 32.42 22.66 -21.22
C ASP A 446 33.31 21.44 -20.86
N ALA A 447 33.21 20.92 -19.63
CA ALA A 447 33.94 19.74 -19.19
C ALA A 447 33.44 18.45 -19.86
N ILE A 448 32.13 18.30 -20.05
CA ILE A 448 31.56 17.18 -20.83
C ILE A 448 32.04 17.24 -22.27
N TYR A 449 31.93 18.40 -22.92
CA TYR A 449 32.34 18.56 -24.32
C TYR A 449 33.85 18.39 -24.54
N LYS A 450 34.69 18.99 -23.68
CA LYS A 450 36.16 18.77 -23.71
C LYS A 450 36.56 17.37 -23.23
N GLY A 451 35.62 16.65 -22.63
CA GLY A 451 35.73 15.29 -22.15
C GLY A 451 35.42 14.23 -23.21
N LEU A 452 35.04 14.61 -24.43
CA LEU A 452 34.84 13.65 -25.52
C LEU A 452 36.11 12.83 -25.75
N GLY A 453 35.96 11.51 -25.68
CA GLY A 453 37.05 10.55 -25.79
C GLY A 453 37.65 10.07 -24.48
N LYS A 454 37.14 10.51 -23.32
CA LYS A 454 37.69 10.15 -22.01
C LYS A 454 36.64 10.19 -20.92
N ILE A 455 37.05 9.79 -19.71
CA ILE A 455 36.26 10.01 -18.50
C ILE A 455 36.21 11.50 -18.21
N VAL A 456 35.00 12.04 -18.09
CA VAL A 456 34.75 13.44 -17.80
C VAL A 456 35.18 13.72 -16.36
N THR A 457 36.04 14.73 -16.20
CA THR A 457 36.38 15.29 -14.89
C THR A 457 35.71 16.64 -14.76
N PHE A 458 34.71 16.72 -13.87
CA PHE A 458 34.02 17.98 -13.61
C PHE A 458 34.93 18.99 -12.89
N PRO A 459 34.69 20.31 -13.08
CA PRO A 459 35.39 21.33 -12.32
C PRO A 459 35.17 21.15 -10.81
N PRO A 460 36.13 21.57 -9.95
CA PRO A 460 35.94 21.50 -8.51
C PRO A 460 34.76 22.35 -8.08
N ILE A 461 33.98 21.82 -7.12
CA ILE A 461 32.81 22.51 -6.56
C ILE A 461 33.25 23.85 -5.95
N PRO A 462 32.65 24.99 -6.33
CA PRO A 462 33.01 26.27 -5.77
C PRO A 462 32.72 26.30 -4.27
N LYS A 463 33.67 26.82 -3.49
CA LYS A 463 33.44 27.05 -2.05
C LYS A 463 32.30 28.06 -1.89
N THR A 464 31.19 27.62 -1.30
CA THR A 464 30.14 28.53 -0.84
C THR A 464 30.74 29.48 0.18
N LYS A 465 30.65 30.80 -0.03
CA LYS A 465 30.76 31.75 1.08
C LYS A 465 29.59 31.43 1.98
N SER A 466 29.83 30.88 3.16
CA SER A 466 28.78 30.68 4.14
C SER A 466 28.06 32.01 4.35
N ARG A 467 26.77 32.07 4.04
CA ARG A 467 25.90 33.08 4.63
C ARG A 467 25.95 32.81 6.12
N GLN A 468 26.60 33.71 6.87
CA GLN A 468 26.40 33.79 8.31
C GLN A 468 24.91 34.05 8.50
N THR A 469 24.20 33.04 9.00
CA THR A 469 22.88 33.16 9.62
C THR A 469 23.02 32.72 11.05
#